data_AF-S5S2F6-F1
#
_entry.id   AF-S5S2F6-F1
#
_cell.length_a   1.000
_cell.length_b   1.000
_cell.length_c   1.000
_cell.angle_alpha   90.00
_cell.angle_beta   90.00
_cell.angle_gamma   90.00
#
_symmetry.space_group_name_H-M   'P 1'
#
loop_
_entity.id
_entity.type
_entity.pdbx_description
1 polymer ?
#
loop_
_entity_poly.entity_id
_entity_poly.type
_entity_poly.pdbx_seq_one_letter_code
_entity_poly.pdbx_strand_id
1 'polypeptide(L)'
;MGWISFLILGFSALVRGLDRPEQIHLSLGNSDDIMTVMWATSDDVTGHVMYGESINNLGSRSNSSVATLQTDSWNAMKNIHRAQMNGLVSGSTYFYKVVLSSGEEKVESSTYSFTTISQNKTKPRKFLVYGDLGKVEGKPTFPVLKEEVDSGEYDVIWHVGDFAYNMESDGGKTGDDFLSEIEPIASRIPYMTAPGNHELGNQLHHYRTRFSMPGTTWPMSEDRLWYSYNIGLVHFISYSTEVYFIDNQDYVCQQYYWLLQDLITANQNRDKQPWIVAMGHRPMYCSNKDADDCTGRIFGYWVKHGLEDLFQGQGVDFVIQAHEHSYERLWPMYNEKIIAKNYVDPEALVHVTSGAAGCGEIVDKMGEPDPWSAFRADTKSFHSFGKLIVYNNTHLQFIQETVKPRAELDNFWIVQHNHGPRFDNVDCQNKSHANSICRCPFPFHYVTVAVASGITLVLVIVMACIWCCRRCGLCHCSRTTCSCCRKQSVWTKMRMKFEKSSRDKSYVHPIDCDTYNLLDNEDVEI
;
A
#
# COMPACT_ATOMS: atom_id res chain seq x y z
N MET A 1 48.70 -55.94 36.50
CA MET A 1 47.80 -56.04 35.33
C MET A 1 46.40 -55.64 35.78
N GLY A 2 45.79 -54.63 35.17
CA GLY A 2 44.42 -54.22 35.48
C GLY A 2 44.15 -52.76 35.16
N TRP A 3 44.04 -52.49 33.87
CA TRP A 3 43.87 -51.23 33.15
C TRP A 3 42.86 -50.23 33.75
N ILE A 4 43.28 -48.97 33.93
CA ILE A 4 42.40 -47.81 34.09
C ILE A 4 42.17 -47.24 32.69
N SER A 5 40.98 -47.44 32.14
CA SER A 5 40.56 -46.82 30.89
C SER A 5 40.12 -45.38 31.16
N PHE A 6 40.91 -44.41 30.71
CA PHE A 6 40.45 -43.02 30.59
C PHE A 6 39.58 -42.90 29.35
N LEU A 7 38.27 -42.72 29.55
CA LEU A 7 37.36 -42.27 28.50
C LEU A 7 37.64 -40.78 28.25
N ILE A 8 38.38 -40.49 27.19
CA ILE A 8 38.48 -39.14 26.64
C ILE A 8 37.17 -38.89 25.88
N LEU A 9 36.23 -38.21 26.53
CA LEU A 9 35.07 -37.61 25.86
C LEU A 9 35.59 -36.42 25.04
N GLY A 10 35.98 -36.69 23.79
CA GLY A 10 36.21 -35.66 22.80
C GLY A 10 34.88 -34.99 22.46
N PHE A 11 34.59 -33.85 23.08
CA PHE A 11 33.64 -32.91 22.54
C PHE A 11 34.24 -32.33 21.25
N SER A 12 33.96 -32.96 20.11
CA SER A 12 34.05 -32.26 18.84
C SER A 12 32.94 -31.22 18.86
N ALA A 13 33.25 -30.00 19.26
CA ALA A 13 32.43 -28.86 18.89
C ALA A 13 32.36 -28.89 17.36
N LEU A 14 31.19 -29.21 16.79
CA LEU A 14 30.95 -28.91 15.39
C LEU A 14 31.15 -27.41 15.27
N VAL A 15 32.24 -26.99 14.63
CA VAL A 15 32.38 -25.61 14.18
C VAL A 15 31.33 -25.47 13.09
N ARG A 16 30.17 -24.94 13.46
CA ARG A 16 29.11 -24.60 12.52
C ARG A 16 29.64 -23.41 11.72
N GLY A 17 29.90 -23.61 10.43
CA GLY A 17 30.29 -22.52 9.53
C GLY A 17 29.13 -21.53 9.37
N LEU A 18 29.45 -20.33 8.92
CA LEU A 18 28.47 -19.27 8.67
C LEU A 18 27.40 -19.71 7.67
N ASP A 19 26.13 -19.51 8.04
CA ASP A 19 25.03 -19.72 7.11
C ASP A 19 25.10 -18.67 5.97
N ARG A 20 24.64 -19.05 4.77
CA ARG A 20 24.59 -18.13 3.62
C ARG A 20 23.52 -17.06 3.84
N PRO A 21 23.67 -15.86 3.24
CA PRO A 21 22.57 -14.92 3.21
C PRO A 21 21.44 -15.51 2.36
N GLU A 22 20.21 -15.38 2.85
CA GLU A 22 18.99 -15.80 2.16
C GLU A 22 18.05 -14.60 1.98
N GLN A 23 16.97 -14.80 1.24
CA GLN A 23 15.90 -13.82 1.07
C GLN A 23 16.41 -12.56 0.39
N ILE A 24 17.33 -12.69 -0.57
CA ILE A 24 17.94 -11.55 -1.24
C ILE A 24 16.91 -10.87 -2.13
N HIS A 25 16.62 -9.61 -1.86
CA HIS A 25 15.66 -8.83 -2.65
C HIS A 25 16.07 -7.38 -2.81
N LEU A 26 15.63 -6.79 -3.93
CA LEU A 26 15.92 -5.42 -4.33
C LEU A 26 14.71 -4.53 -4.14
N SER A 27 14.96 -3.26 -3.86
CA SER A 27 13.97 -2.18 -3.98
C SER A 27 14.63 -0.91 -4.48
N LEU A 28 13.85 -0.01 -5.09
CA LEU A 28 14.37 1.28 -5.55
C LEU A 28 14.87 2.10 -4.34
N GLY A 29 15.99 2.80 -4.53
CA GLY A 29 16.49 3.77 -3.56
C GLY A 29 15.79 5.11 -3.67
N ASN A 30 16.21 6.10 -2.88
CA ASN A 30 15.59 7.43 -2.85
C ASN A 30 15.79 8.26 -4.13
N SER A 31 16.66 7.80 -5.03
CA SER A 31 16.99 8.42 -6.32
C SER A 31 17.31 7.35 -7.34
N ASP A 32 17.34 7.73 -8.62
CA ASP A 32 17.51 6.81 -9.75
C ASP A 32 18.89 6.13 -9.82
N ASP A 33 19.87 6.67 -9.10
CA ASP A 33 21.25 6.17 -9.01
C ASP A 33 21.47 5.30 -7.76
N ILE A 34 20.40 4.94 -7.04
CA ILE A 34 20.47 4.11 -5.83
C ILE A 34 19.57 2.88 -5.98
N MET A 35 20.15 1.71 -5.73
CA MET A 35 19.42 0.44 -5.59
C MET A 35 19.63 -0.09 -4.17
N THR A 36 18.54 -0.39 -3.47
CA THR A 36 18.60 -1.02 -2.14
C THR A 36 18.61 -2.53 -2.32
N VAL A 37 19.46 -3.22 -1.57
CA VAL A 37 19.46 -4.68 -1.44
C VAL A 37 19.27 -5.06 0.02
N MET A 38 18.43 -6.06 0.25
CA MET A 38 18.12 -6.60 1.56
C MET A 38 18.30 -8.11 1.57
N TRP A 39 18.63 -8.67 2.74
CA TRP A 39 18.78 -10.10 2.96
C TRP A 39 18.62 -10.44 4.45
N ALA A 40 18.49 -11.73 4.77
CA ALA A 40 18.36 -12.21 6.14
C ALA A 40 19.52 -13.15 6.52
N THR A 41 19.87 -13.16 7.81
CA THR A 41 20.79 -14.14 8.42
C THR A 41 20.23 -14.64 9.75
N SER A 42 20.56 -15.90 10.08
CA SER A 42 20.27 -16.48 11.39
C SER A 42 21.29 -16.03 12.44
N ASP A 43 22.55 -15.92 12.03
CA ASP A 43 23.68 -15.55 12.88
C ASP A 43 23.83 -14.02 12.98
N ASP A 44 24.37 -13.54 14.10
CA ASP A 44 24.80 -12.15 14.27
C ASP A 44 26.15 -11.96 13.56
N VAL A 45 26.08 -11.41 12.34
CA VAL A 45 27.22 -11.28 11.43
C VAL A 45 27.26 -9.88 10.83
N THR A 46 28.46 -9.48 10.39
CA THR A 46 28.57 -8.28 9.56
C THR A 46 28.35 -8.64 8.10
N GLY A 47 27.70 -7.75 7.35
CA GLY A 47 27.40 -7.95 5.95
C GLY A 47 27.69 -6.72 5.10
N HIS A 48 28.06 -6.94 3.85
CA HIS A 48 28.19 -5.90 2.84
C HIS A 48 27.87 -6.44 1.46
N VAL A 49 27.49 -5.54 0.54
CA VAL A 49 27.33 -5.85 -0.87
C VAL A 49 28.55 -5.37 -1.66
N MET A 50 29.06 -6.23 -2.52
CA MET A 50 30.03 -5.89 -3.55
C MET A 50 29.30 -5.80 -4.89
N TYR A 51 29.53 -4.75 -5.68
CA TYR A 51 28.83 -4.52 -6.95
C TYR A 51 29.70 -3.83 -8.01
N GLY A 52 29.32 -3.99 -9.28
CA GLY A 52 29.99 -3.37 -10.41
C GLY A 52 29.37 -3.73 -11.77
N GLU A 53 29.76 -3.05 -12.83
CA GLU A 53 29.23 -3.25 -14.20
C GLU A 53 29.77 -4.51 -14.90
N SER A 54 30.68 -5.25 -14.26
CA SER A 54 31.26 -6.49 -14.78
C SER A 54 31.25 -7.58 -13.73
N ILE A 55 30.78 -8.77 -14.11
CA ILE A 55 30.72 -9.95 -13.22
C ILE A 55 32.09 -10.33 -12.64
N ASN A 56 33.18 -10.02 -13.37
CA ASN A 56 34.55 -10.32 -12.94
C ASN A 56 35.19 -9.19 -12.13
N ASN A 57 34.52 -8.04 -11.98
CA ASN A 57 35.05 -6.87 -11.28
C ASN A 57 33.95 -6.12 -10.53
N LEU A 58 33.64 -6.60 -9.32
CA LEU A 58 32.74 -5.94 -8.38
C LEU A 58 33.56 -4.94 -7.53
N GLY A 59 34.00 -3.83 -8.15
CA GLY A 59 34.93 -2.89 -7.53
C GLY A 59 34.34 -2.00 -6.44
N SER A 60 33.01 -1.87 -6.39
CA SER A 60 32.30 -1.04 -5.40
C SER A 60 31.81 -1.86 -4.23
N ARG A 61 31.75 -1.23 -3.04
CA ARG A 61 31.30 -1.85 -1.80
C ARG A 61 30.32 -0.93 -1.06
N SER A 62 29.26 -1.51 -0.49
CA SER A 62 28.42 -0.84 0.52
C SER A 62 28.23 -1.75 1.73
N ASN A 63 28.47 -1.22 2.93
CA ASN A 63 28.15 -1.92 4.17
C ASN A 63 26.64 -1.94 4.41
N SER A 64 26.16 -2.94 5.16
CA SER A 64 24.76 -3.00 5.59
C SER A 64 24.52 -2.37 6.96
N SER A 65 23.38 -1.73 7.14
CA SER A 65 22.72 -1.62 8.45
C SER A 65 21.97 -2.92 8.76
N VAL A 66 21.76 -3.22 10.05
CA VAL A 66 21.07 -4.43 10.51
C VAL A 66 19.94 -4.05 11.45
N ALA A 67 18.80 -4.72 11.31
CA ALA A 67 17.68 -4.64 12.23
C ALA A 67 17.25 -6.06 12.60
N THR A 68 16.92 -6.27 13.88
CA THR A 68 16.52 -7.59 14.38
C THR A 68 15.01 -7.70 14.48
N LEU A 69 14.45 -8.80 13.98
CA LEU A 69 13.06 -9.17 14.22
C LEU A 69 12.88 -9.58 15.70
N GLN A 70 12.08 -8.81 16.44
CA GLN A 70 11.93 -8.97 17.90
C GLN A 70 10.70 -9.81 18.25
N THR A 71 9.52 -9.34 17.87
CA THR A 71 8.23 -9.92 18.28
C THR A 71 7.83 -11.07 17.34
N ASP A 72 7.29 -12.15 17.91
CA ASP A 72 6.77 -13.32 17.19
C ASP A 72 7.73 -13.92 16.15
N SER A 73 9.04 -13.81 16.42
CA SER A 73 10.10 -14.15 15.46
C SER A 73 11.03 -15.26 15.97
N TRP A 74 10.54 -16.15 16.84
CA TRP A 74 11.35 -17.17 17.51
C TRP A 74 11.91 -18.25 16.56
N ASN A 75 11.31 -18.43 15.38
CA ASN A 75 11.70 -19.38 14.34
C ASN A 75 12.20 -18.69 13.05
N ALA A 76 12.39 -17.36 13.09
CA ALA A 76 12.78 -16.57 11.95
C ALA A 76 14.31 -16.46 11.79
N MET A 77 14.77 -16.14 10.59
CA MET A 77 16.07 -15.53 10.33
C MET A 77 16.02 -14.08 10.86
N LYS A 78 16.42 -13.91 12.12
CA LYS A 78 16.10 -12.70 12.89
C LYS A 78 16.83 -11.45 12.41
N ASN A 79 18.00 -11.57 11.80
CA ASN A 79 18.81 -10.41 11.43
C ASN A 79 18.53 -10.05 9.98
N ILE A 80 17.84 -8.93 9.78
CA ILE A 80 17.59 -8.37 8.45
C ILE A 80 18.65 -7.33 8.19
N HIS A 81 19.24 -7.38 7.00
CA HIS A 81 20.28 -6.48 6.55
C HIS A 81 19.76 -5.61 5.42
N ARG A 82 20.23 -4.36 5.37
CA ARG A 82 19.95 -3.41 4.30
C ARG A 82 21.21 -2.70 3.88
N ALA A 83 21.53 -2.72 2.58
CA ALA A 83 22.61 -1.94 2.00
C ALA A 83 22.12 -1.18 0.77
N GLN A 84 22.74 -0.02 0.48
CA GLN A 84 22.40 0.80 -0.68
C GLN A 84 23.59 0.83 -1.65
N MET A 85 23.37 0.36 -2.87
CA MET A 85 24.33 0.49 -3.98
C MET A 85 24.09 1.86 -4.61
N ASN A 86 25.09 2.74 -4.54
CA ASN A 86 24.97 4.16 -4.90
C ASN A 86 25.79 4.50 -6.14
N GLY A 87 25.51 5.65 -6.75
CA GLY A 87 26.26 6.15 -7.91
C GLY A 87 26.06 5.28 -9.14
N LEU A 88 24.89 4.66 -9.27
CA LEU A 88 24.59 3.75 -10.36
C LEU A 88 24.28 4.54 -11.64
N VAL A 89 24.87 4.10 -12.75
CA VAL A 89 24.61 4.69 -14.06
C VAL A 89 23.26 4.23 -14.57
N SER A 90 22.44 5.15 -15.07
CA SER A 90 21.10 4.86 -15.59
C SER A 90 21.14 3.98 -16.85
N GLY A 91 20.30 2.94 -16.88
CA GLY A 91 20.23 1.97 -17.99
C GLY A 91 21.39 0.97 -18.05
N SER A 92 22.27 0.95 -17.05
CA SER A 92 23.40 0.01 -16.97
C SER A 92 23.03 -1.25 -16.19
N THR A 93 23.59 -2.37 -16.62
CA THR A 93 23.51 -3.64 -15.87
C THR A 93 24.61 -3.68 -14.81
N TYR A 94 24.23 -3.96 -13.57
CA TYR A 94 25.14 -4.18 -12.46
C TYR A 94 25.06 -5.63 -12.01
N PHE A 95 26.21 -6.20 -11.70
CA PHE A 95 26.36 -7.46 -11.00
C PHE A 95 26.62 -7.16 -9.53
N TYR A 96 26.13 -8.01 -8.63
CA TYR A 96 26.35 -7.85 -7.21
C TYR A 96 26.37 -9.19 -6.46
N LYS A 97 27.02 -9.21 -5.30
CA LYS A 97 26.95 -10.32 -4.35
C LYS A 97 26.96 -9.79 -2.92
N VAL A 98 26.34 -10.53 -2.01
CA VAL A 98 26.40 -10.30 -0.57
C VAL A 98 27.56 -11.08 0.01
N VAL A 99 28.34 -10.43 0.88
CA VAL A 99 29.47 -11.02 1.60
C VAL A 99 29.23 -10.88 3.08
N LEU A 100 29.13 -12.02 3.77
CA LEU A 100 29.02 -12.12 5.22
C LEU A 100 30.40 -12.32 5.83
N SER A 101 30.60 -11.80 7.05
CA SER A 101 31.85 -11.95 7.78
C SER A 101 31.60 -12.05 9.29
N SER A 102 32.25 -13.03 9.92
CA SER A 102 32.35 -13.18 11.37
C SER A 102 33.78 -13.59 11.73
N GLY A 103 34.53 -12.67 12.33
CA GLY A 103 35.97 -12.85 12.52
C GLY A 103 36.71 -13.03 11.20
N GLU A 104 37.42 -14.16 11.06
CA GLU A 104 38.15 -14.52 9.83
C GLU A 104 37.28 -15.27 8.81
N GLU A 105 36.12 -15.79 9.23
CA GLU A 105 35.24 -16.55 8.36
C GLU A 105 34.44 -15.64 7.43
N LYS A 106 34.33 -16.05 6.17
CA LYS A 106 33.58 -15.33 5.13
C LYS A 106 32.75 -16.29 4.29
N VAL A 107 31.53 -15.87 4.00
CA VAL A 107 30.62 -16.59 3.11
C VAL A 107 30.04 -15.60 2.11
N GLU A 108 29.99 -16.01 0.85
CA GLU A 108 29.45 -15.21 -0.24
C GLU A 108 28.14 -15.82 -0.76
N SER A 109 27.21 -14.97 -1.17
CA SER A 109 26.05 -15.37 -1.96
C SER A 109 26.46 -15.77 -3.39
N SER A 110 25.51 -16.29 -4.16
CA SER A 110 25.61 -16.27 -5.62
C SER A 110 25.79 -14.84 -6.14
N THR A 111 26.32 -14.70 -7.35
CA THR A 111 26.34 -13.39 -8.02
C THR A 111 25.03 -13.19 -8.76
N TYR A 112 24.36 -12.08 -8.46
CA TYR A 112 23.10 -11.66 -9.08
C TYR A 112 23.37 -10.49 -10.03
N SER A 113 22.36 -10.11 -10.80
CA SER A 113 22.43 -8.93 -11.67
C SER A 113 21.07 -8.26 -11.79
N PHE A 114 21.09 -6.93 -11.87
CA PHE A 114 19.93 -6.10 -12.19
C PHE A 114 20.33 -5.03 -13.21
N THR A 115 19.34 -4.42 -13.87
CA THR A 115 19.56 -3.26 -14.75
C THR A 115 18.87 -2.05 -14.15
N THR A 116 19.59 -0.95 -13.99
CA THR A 116 18.98 0.30 -13.52
C THR A 116 17.97 0.81 -14.54
N ILE A 117 16.94 1.50 -14.05
CA ILE A 117 15.92 2.03 -14.93
C ILE A 117 16.54 3.15 -15.77
N SER A 118 16.48 2.99 -17.09
CA SER A 118 16.92 4.03 -18.02
C SER A 118 16.06 5.29 -17.89
N GLN A 119 16.67 6.46 -17.84
CA GLN A 119 15.96 7.75 -17.93
C GLN A 119 15.37 8.03 -19.33
N ASN A 120 15.60 7.14 -20.31
CA ASN A 120 15.00 7.28 -21.62
C ASN A 120 13.48 7.07 -21.58
N LYS A 121 12.74 8.17 -21.77
CA LYS A 121 11.27 8.20 -21.77
C LYS A 121 10.63 7.73 -23.08
N THR A 122 11.40 7.45 -24.14
CA THR A 122 10.86 7.00 -25.43
C THR A 122 10.62 5.50 -25.50
N LYS A 123 11.16 4.71 -24.57
CA LYS A 123 10.93 3.27 -24.50
C LYS A 123 9.68 2.99 -23.67
N PRO A 124 8.75 2.13 -24.13
CA PRO A 124 7.67 1.64 -23.31
C PRO A 124 8.19 1.02 -22.01
N ARG A 125 7.51 1.30 -20.91
CA ARG A 125 7.80 0.72 -19.60
C ARG A 125 6.83 -0.39 -19.27
N LYS A 126 7.32 -1.47 -18.69
CA LYS A 126 6.53 -2.65 -18.36
C LYS A 126 6.71 -3.02 -16.90
N PHE A 127 5.60 -3.27 -16.23
CA PHE A 127 5.56 -3.59 -14.82
C PHE A 127 4.70 -4.83 -14.58
N LEU A 128 5.13 -5.67 -13.65
CA LEU A 128 4.28 -6.71 -13.08
C LEU A 128 3.54 -6.12 -11.89
N VAL A 129 2.24 -6.38 -11.77
CA VAL A 129 1.40 -5.83 -10.70
C VAL A 129 0.47 -6.91 -10.17
N TYR A 130 0.44 -7.11 -8.86
CA TYR A 130 -0.47 -8.07 -8.22
C TYR A 130 -0.57 -7.80 -6.71
N GLY A 131 -1.66 -8.19 -6.06
CA GLY A 131 -1.71 -8.37 -4.61
C GLY A 131 -1.90 -9.83 -4.24
N ASP A 132 -1.94 -10.13 -2.94
CA ASP A 132 -2.54 -11.38 -2.44
C ASP A 132 -1.79 -12.64 -2.88
N LEU A 133 -0.45 -12.55 -2.94
CA LEU A 133 0.39 -13.69 -3.26
C LEU A 133 0.83 -14.40 -1.97
N GLY A 134 0.19 -15.53 -1.69
CA GLY A 134 0.48 -16.34 -0.52
C GLY A 134 1.61 -17.35 -0.70
N LYS A 135 2.23 -17.74 0.41
CA LYS A 135 3.31 -18.75 0.45
C LYS A 135 2.85 -20.12 -0.08
N VAL A 136 1.64 -20.55 0.29
CA VAL A 136 1.16 -21.91 0.02
C VAL A 136 0.39 -21.95 -1.30
N GLU A 137 -0.67 -21.17 -1.40
CA GLU A 137 -1.57 -21.17 -2.55
C GLU A 137 -0.99 -20.41 -3.76
N GLY A 138 -0.01 -19.51 -3.55
CA GLY A 138 0.72 -18.82 -4.62
C GLY A 138 1.76 -19.68 -5.35
N LYS A 139 2.00 -20.92 -4.92
CA LYS A 139 2.99 -21.83 -5.53
C LYS A 139 2.90 -21.96 -7.06
N PRO A 140 1.71 -22.02 -7.68
CA PRO A 140 1.62 -22.06 -9.14
C PRO A 140 2.12 -20.79 -9.83
N THR A 141 2.07 -19.64 -9.14
CA THR A 141 2.35 -18.30 -9.67
C THR A 141 3.85 -17.99 -9.69
N PHE A 142 4.63 -18.41 -8.68
CA PHE A 142 6.07 -18.08 -8.62
C PHE A 142 6.88 -18.50 -9.85
N PRO A 143 6.76 -19.72 -10.41
CA PRO A 143 7.53 -20.11 -11.59
C PRO A 143 7.20 -19.25 -12.81
N VAL A 144 5.94 -18.82 -12.92
CA VAL A 144 5.47 -18.02 -14.04
C VAL A 144 5.94 -16.57 -13.92
N LEU A 145 5.89 -15.98 -12.71
CA LEU A 145 6.51 -14.67 -12.46
C LEU A 145 8.02 -14.73 -12.75
N LYS A 146 8.68 -15.83 -12.40
CA LYS A 146 10.08 -16.04 -12.74
C LYS A 146 10.33 -16.04 -14.25
N GLU A 147 9.50 -16.72 -15.04
CA GLU A 147 9.59 -16.67 -16.50
C GLU A 147 9.42 -15.23 -17.03
N GLU A 148 8.48 -14.45 -16.49
CA GLU A 148 8.30 -13.04 -16.86
C GLU A 148 9.55 -12.21 -16.55
N VAL A 149 10.15 -12.37 -15.37
CA VAL A 149 11.40 -11.65 -15.01
C VAL A 149 12.59 -12.14 -15.84
N ASP A 150 12.67 -13.45 -16.13
CA ASP A 150 13.71 -14.04 -16.99
C ASP A 150 13.67 -13.50 -18.43
N SER A 151 12.50 -13.04 -18.91
CA SER A 151 12.37 -12.41 -20.23
C SER A 151 13.20 -11.12 -20.37
N GLY A 152 13.50 -10.44 -19.25
CA GLY A 152 14.20 -9.15 -19.24
C GLY A 152 13.35 -7.98 -19.74
N GLU A 153 12.03 -8.15 -19.88
CA GLU A 153 11.16 -7.10 -20.42
C GLU A 153 10.58 -6.14 -19.37
N TYR A 154 10.58 -6.51 -18.09
CA TYR A 154 9.95 -5.75 -17.01
C TYR A 154 10.96 -4.94 -16.19
N ASP A 155 10.57 -3.71 -15.86
CA ASP A 155 11.41 -2.79 -15.10
C ASP A 155 11.27 -3.02 -13.58
N VAL A 156 10.03 -3.25 -13.08
CA VAL A 156 9.69 -3.33 -11.64
C VAL A 156 8.51 -4.27 -11.40
N ILE A 157 8.49 -4.91 -10.23
CA ILE A 157 7.31 -5.59 -9.65
C ILE A 157 6.65 -4.67 -8.62
N TRP A 158 5.32 -4.57 -8.68
CA TRP A 158 4.47 -3.97 -7.65
C TRP A 158 3.63 -5.07 -6.98
N HIS A 159 3.92 -5.36 -5.70
CA HIS A 159 3.13 -6.26 -4.88
C HIS A 159 2.26 -5.46 -3.89
N VAL A 160 0.96 -5.42 -4.15
CA VAL A 160 -0.02 -4.54 -3.51
C VAL A 160 -0.68 -5.25 -2.30
N GLY A 161 0.10 -5.54 -1.27
CA GLY A 161 -0.36 -6.06 0.03
C GLY A 161 -0.64 -7.56 0.10
N ASP A 162 -0.78 -8.04 1.33
CA ASP A 162 -1.06 -9.42 1.74
C ASP A 162 0.02 -10.42 1.32
N PHE A 163 1.19 -10.26 1.93
CA PHE A 163 2.36 -11.10 1.70
C PHE A 163 2.29 -12.35 2.56
N ALA A 164 2.51 -13.51 1.94
CA ALA A 164 2.61 -14.80 2.63
C ALA A 164 1.37 -15.27 3.41
N TYR A 165 0.38 -14.39 3.65
CA TYR A 165 -0.74 -14.50 4.59
C TYR A 165 -0.25 -14.63 6.04
N ASN A 166 0.22 -13.51 6.59
CA ASN A 166 0.79 -13.31 7.93
C ASN A 166 2.25 -13.79 8.05
N MET A 167 3.20 -12.91 7.76
CA MET A 167 4.63 -13.20 7.80
C MET A 167 5.15 -13.62 9.19
N GLU A 168 4.51 -13.19 10.26
CA GLU A 168 4.79 -13.54 11.66
C GLU A 168 4.41 -14.98 12.02
N SER A 169 3.58 -15.63 11.20
CA SER A 169 3.12 -16.99 11.47
C SER A 169 4.28 -17.98 11.56
N ASP A 170 4.10 -18.99 12.44
CA ASP A 170 5.13 -19.97 12.79
C ASP A 170 6.42 -19.30 13.28
N GLY A 171 6.28 -18.29 14.15
CA GLY A 171 7.43 -17.60 14.73
C GLY A 171 8.26 -16.85 13.70
N GLY A 172 7.63 -16.31 12.65
CA GLY A 172 8.26 -15.58 11.55
C GLY A 172 8.82 -16.44 10.41
N LYS A 173 8.77 -17.78 10.54
CA LYS A 173 9.22 -18.72 9.50
C LYS A 173 8.40 -18.61 8.21
N THR A 174 7.12 -18.25 8.33
CA THR A 174 6.24 -18.04 7.16
C THR A 174 6.76 -16.91 6.27
N GLY A 175 7.17 -15.79 6.86
CA GLY A 175 7.82 -14.71 6.13
C GLY A 175 9.15 -15.10 5.51
N ASP A 176 9.97 -15.89 6.21
CA ASP A 176 11.23 -16.39 5.63
C ASP A 176 11.01 -17.27 4.41
N ASP A 177 10.10 -18.25 4.51
CA ASP A 177 9.80 -19.16 3.41
C ASP A 177 9.26 -18.40 2.19
N PHE A 178 8.38 -17.43 2.41
CA PHE A 178 7.85 -16.60 1.34
C PHE A 178 8.94 -15.78 0.66
N LEU A 179 9.82 -15.13 1.43
CA LEU A 179 10.90 -14.32 0.88
C LEU A 179 11.94 -15.18 0.14
N SER A 180 12.20 -16.40 0.59
CA SER A 180 13.03 -17.36 -0.13
C SER A 180 12.38 -17.80 -1.45
N GLU A 181 11.05 -17.92 -1.50
CA GLU A 181 10.31 -18.28 -2.72
C GLU A 181 10.31 -17.14 -3.76
N ILE A 182 10.31 -15.88 -3.34
CA ILE A 182 10.41 -14.72 -4.26
C ILE A 182 11.85 -14.30 -4.58
N GLU A 183 12.87 -14.73 -3.84
CA GLU A 183 14.28 -14.38 -4.12
C GLU A 183 14.68 -14.55 -5.61
N PRO A 184 14.28 -15.62 -6.33
CA PRO A 184 14.62 -15.78 -7.75
C PRO A 184 14.13 -14.66 -8.68
N ILE A 185 13.11 -13.91 -8.28
CA ILE A 185 12.59 -12.73 -9.00
C ILE A 185 13.08 -11.42 -8.36
N ALA A 186 13.00 -11.33 -7.03
CA ALA A 186 13.23 -10.10 -6.29
C ALA A 186 14.73 -9.73 -6.20
N SER A 187 15.64 -10.68 -6.41
CA SER A 187 17.09 -10.43 -6.52
C SER A 187 17.51 -9.85 -7.89
N ARG A 188 16.59 -9.68 -8.84
CA ARG A 188 16.93 -9.33 -10.23
C ARG A 188 16.25 -8.06 -10.73
N ILE A 189 15.07 -7.76 -10.21
CA ILE A 189 14.36 -6.49 -10.45
C ILE A 189 13.79 -5.96 -9.14
N PRO A 190 13.59 -4.64 -9.00
CA PRO A 190 13.03 -4.04 -7.79
C PRO A 190 11.64 -4.61 -7.47
N TYR A 191 11.45 -4.98 -6.20
CA TYR A 191 10.21 -5.51 -5.65
C TYR A 191 9.59 -4.46 -4.73
N MET A 192 8.65 -3.70 -5.28
CA MET A 192 8.04 -2.55 -4.62
C MET A 192 6.72 -2.96 -3.98
N THR A 193 6.44 -2.48 -2.77
CA THR A 193 5.33 -2.99 -1.96
C THR A 193 4.36 -1.90 -1.49
N ALA A 194 3.12 -2.29 -1.21
CA ALA A 194 2.20 -1.59 -0.31
C ALA A 194 1.80 -2.57 0.81
N PRO A 195 1.51 -2.12 2.04
CA PRO A 195 1.02 -3.01 3.08
C PRO A 195 -0.46 -3.36 2.86
N GLY A 196 -0.83 -4.60 3.22
CA GLY A 196 -2.20 -5.07 3.37
C GLY A 196 -2.53 -5.46 4.81
N ASN A 197 -3.70 -6.05 5.02
CA ASN A 197 -4.19 -6.36 6.36
C ASN A 197 -3.52 -7.56 7.01
N HIS A 198 -3.04 -8.52 6.21
CA HIS A 198 -2.25 -9.62 6.73
C HIS A 198 -0.88 -9.17 7.26
N GLU A 199 -0.51 -7.90 7.06
CA GLU A 199 0.69 -7.32 7.66
C GLU A 199 0.43 -6.67 9.01
N LEU A 200 -0.81 -6.49 9.48
CA LEU A 200 -1.13 -5.73 10.70
C LEU A 200 -0.51 -6.29 12.01
N GLY A 201 -0.10 -7.55 12.00
CA GLY A 201 0.55 -8.23 13.13
C GLY A 201 1.69 -7.39 13.74
N ASN A 202 1.59 -7.15 15.06
CA ASN A 202 2.56 -6.38 15.84
C ASN A 202 2.96 -5.04 15.20
N GLN A 203 1.99 -4.19 14.86
CA GLN A 203 2.27 -2.86 14.28
C GLN A 203 3.04 -2.94 12.96
N LEU A 204 2.72 -3.95 12.15
CA LEU A 204 3.38 -4.23 10.88
C LEU A 204 4.88 -4.51 11.01
N HIS A 205 5.33 -5.03 12.16
CA HIS A 205 6.76 -5.20 12.47
C HIS A 205 7.51 -6.01 11.40
N HIS A 206 6.91 -7.12 10.94
CA HIS A 206 7.52 -7.92 9.88
C HIS A 206 7.61 -7.15 8.56
N TYR A 207 6.53 -6.50 8.12
CA TYR A 207 6.55 -5.69 6.89
C TYR A 207 7.58 -4.56 6.96
N ARG A 208 7.56 -3.78 8.03
CA ARG A 208 8.42 -2.62 8.25
C ARG A 208 9.90 -2.97 8.33
N THR A 209 10.22 -4.17 8.81
CA THR A 209 11.60 -4.63 8.97
C THR A 209 12.09 -5.39 7.73
N ARG A 210 11.24 -6.24 7.14
CA ARG A 210 11.62 -7.10 6.00
C ARG A 210 11.69 -6.33 4.68
N PHE A 211 10.99 -5.21 4.54
CA PHE A 211 11.02 -4.38 3.33
C PHE A 211 11.59 -2.98 3.59
N SER A 212 12.14 -2.37 2.54
CA SER A 212 12.60 -0.97 2.54
C SER A 212 12.11 -0.30 1.28
N MET A 213 11.38 0.80 1.42
CA MET A 213 10.83 1.55 0.30
C MET A 213 11.52 2.91 0.15
N PRO A 214 11.47 3.54 -1.04
CA PRO A 214 12.07 4.84 -1.26
C PRO A 214 11.36 5.92 -0.44
N GLY A 215 12.10 6.93 0.02
CA GLY A 215 11.55 8.04 0.79
C GLY A 215 11.18 7.70 2.23
N THR A 216 11.42 6.47 2.71
CA THR A 216 11.15 6.05 4.09
C THR A 216 12.44 5.79 4.87
N THR A 217 12.36 5.87 6.20
CA THR A 217 13.40 5.29 7.06
C THR A 217 13.37 3.77 6.99
N TRP A 218 14.41 3.11 7.51
CA TRP A 218 14.43 1.66 7.68
C TRP A 218 14.96 1.23 9.06
N PRO A 219 14.27 0.34 9.79
CA PRO A 219 12.90 -0.15 9.54
C PRO A 219 11.90 0.99 9.33
N MET A 220 10.87 0.75 8.51
CA MET A 220 9.85 1.77 8.24
C MET A 220 9.12 2.14 9.54
N SER A 221 8.65 3.37 9.66
CA SER A 221 7.79 3.79 10.77
C SER A 221 6.32 3.62 10.41
N GLU A 222 5.45 3.42 11.42
CA GLU A 222 3.99 3.30 11.21
C GLU A 222 3.36 4.53 10.52
N ASP A 223 3.94 5.70 10.75
CA ASP A 223 3.53 6.96 10.14
C ASP A 223 4.19 7.23 8.77
N ARG A 224 4.92 6.27 8.20
CA ARG A 224 5.59 6.39 6.89
C ARG A 224 5.49 5.09 6.10
N LEU A 225 4.27 4.58 5.96
CA LEU A 225 3.94 3.34 5.22
C LEU A 225 3.55 3.61 3.76
N TRP A 226 3.88 4.78 3.23
CA TRP A 226 3.52 5.26 1.91
C TRP A 226 4.72 5.97 1.28
N TYR A 227 4.76 5.99 -0.05
CA TYR A 227 5.82 6.63 -0.83
C TYR A 227 5.38 6.88 -2.26
N SER A 228 6.12 7.72 -2.97
CA SER A 228 5.96 7.94 -4.40
C SER A 228 7.28 7.77 -5.13
N TYR A 229 7.23 7.43 -6.42
CA TYR A 229 8.42 7.29 -7.25
C TYR A 229 8.12 7.57 -8.72
N ASN A 230 9.03 8.27 -9.39
CA ASN A 230 8.88 8.57 -10.82
C ASN A 230 9.62 7.51 -11.65
N ILE A 231 8.91 6.86 -12.57
CA ILE A 231 9.51 5.90 -13.50
C ILE A 231 9.11 6.29 -14.93
N GLY A 232 10.07 6.83 -15.68
CA GLY A 232 9.83 7.28 -17.05
C GLY A 232 8.75 8.36 -17.12
N LEU A 233 7.59 8.00 -17.67
CA LEU A 233 6.42 8.87 -17.87
C LEU A 233 5.36 8.73 -16.78
N VAL A 234 5.63 7.96 -15.73
CA VAL A 234 4.67 7.70 -14.66
C VAL A 234 5.19 8.23 -13.33
N HIS A 235 4.31 8.88 -12.59
CA HIS A 235 4.44 9.11 -11.17
C HIS A 235 3.61 8.05 -10.44
N PHE A 236 4.29 7.13 -9.76
CA PHE A 236 3.66 6.07 -8.99
C PHE A 236 3.51 6.49 -7.54
N ILE A 237 2.37 6.14 -6.96
CA ILE A 237 2.07 6.35 -5.54
C ILE A 237 1.72 5.01 -4.92
N SER A 238 2.41 4.64 -3.84
CA SER A 238 2.01 3.56 -2.93
C SER A 238 1.44 4.21 -1.67
N TYR A 239 0.17 3.93 -1.36
CA TYR A 239 -0.50 4.39 -0.15
C TYR A 239 -0.94 3.21 0.70
N SER A 240 -0.96 3.40 2.02
CA SER A 240 -1.44 2.39 2.96
C SER A 240 -2.94 2.56 3.16
N THR A 241 -3.71 1.52 2.83
CA THR A 241 -5.13 1.45 3.20
C THR A 241 -5.30 1.17 4.68
N GLU A 242 -4.30 0.58 5.33
CA GLU A 242 -4.38 0.11 6.70
C GLU A 242 -4.40 1.25 7.71
N VAL A 243 -3.97 2.46 7.35
CA VAL A 243 -4.11 3.64 8.23
C VAL A 243 -5.56 3.91 8.63
N TYR A 244 -6.53 3.49 7.81
CA TYR A 244 -7.95 3.63 8.12
C TYR A 244 -8.45 2.57 9.12
N PHE A 245 -7.73 1.45 9.26
CA PHE A 245 -8.12 0.28 10.06
C PHE A 245 -7.28 0.12 11.34
N ILE A 246 -6.24 0.94 11.48
CA ILE A 246 -5.48 1.12 12.72
C ILE A 246 -6.15 2.22 13.55
N ASP A 247 -6.30 2.02 14.85
CA ASP A 247 -6.90 2.99 15.78
C ASP A 247 -5.92 4.15 16.09
N ASN A 248 -5.52 4.87 15.04
CA ASN A 248 -4.67 6.05 15.12
C ASN A 248 -5.00 7.04 14.00
N GLN A 249 -5.75 8.08 14.36
CA GLN A 249 -6.18 9.12 13.43
C GLN A 249 -5.04 9.95 12.86
N ASP A 250 -3.93 10.10 13.59
CA ASP A 250 -2.81 10.91 13.13
C ASP A 250 -2.21 10.31 11.85
N TYR A 251 -2.18 8.98 11.73
CA TYR A 251 -1.69 8.30 10.53
C TYR A 251 -2.56 8.57 9.30
N VAL A 252 -3.88 8.60 9.46
CA VAL A 252 -4.82 8.98 8.38
C VAL A 252 -4.52 10.39 7.88
N CYS A 253 -4.38 11.35 8.81
CA CYS A 253 -4.14 12.74 8.44
C CYS A 253 -2.75 12.95 7.84
N GLN A 254 -1.72 12.30 8.39
CA GLN A 254 -0.36 12.39 7.87
C GLN A 254 -0.27 11.84 6.45
N GLN A 255 -0.88 10.67 6.17
CA GLN A 255 -0.95 10.14 4.82
C GLN A 255 -1.72 11.07 3.89
N TYR A 256 -2.87 11.57 4.33
CA TYR A 256 -3.70 12.45 3.51
C TYR A 256 -2.99 13.73 3.10
N TYR A 257 -2.33 14.42 4.04
CA TYR A 257 -1.60 15.65 3.74
C TYR A 257 -0.36 15.38 2.90
N TRP A 258 0.34 14.26 3.15
CA TRP A 258 1.44 13.84 2.29
C TRP A 258 0.96 13.58 0.86
N LEU A 259 -0.12 12.80 0.67
CA LEU A 259 -0.71 12.50 -0.64
C LEU A 259 -1.12 13.78 -1.38
N LEU A 260 -1.79 14.71 -0.69
CA LEU A 260 -2.19 15.98 -1.28
C LEU A 260 -0.98 16.78 -1.78
N GLN A 261 0.08 16.88 -0.97
CA GLN A 261 1.29 17.61 -1.35
C GLN A 261 2.06 16.92 -2.49
N ASP A 262 2.15 15.60 -2.45
CA ASP A 262 2.78 14.78 -3.49
C ASP A 262 2.02 14.93 -4.82
N LEU A 263 0.69 14.83 -4.82
CA LEU A 263 -0.16 15.02 -5.99
C LEU A 263 -0.09 16.46 -6.55
N ILE A 264 -0.05 17.48 -5.71
CA ILE A 264 0.17 18.87 -6.13
C ILE A 264 1.52 18.97 -6.86
N THR A 265 2.56 18.36 -6.31
CA THR A 265 3.92 18.37 -6.90
C THR A 265 3.97 17.58 -8.21
N ALA A 266 3.29 16.43 -8.28
CA ALA A 266 3.17 15.63 -9.48
C ALA A 266 2.43 16.39 -10.59
N ASN A 267 1.35 17.10 -10.25
CA ASN A 267 0.61 17.93 -11.20
C ASN A 267 1.42 19.13 -11.71
N GLN A 268 2.33 19.70 -10.90
CA GLN A 268 3.29 20.69 -11.37
C GLN A 268 4.32 20.13 -12.36
N ASN A 269 4.53 18.81 -12.38
CA ASN A 269 5.48 18.12 -13.25
C ASN A 269 4.78 17.19 -14.27
N ARG A 270 3.50 17.42 -14.56
CA ARG A 270 2.69 16.56 -15.44
C ARG A 270 3.20 16.51 -16.88
N ASP A 271 3.98 17.50 -17.30
CA ASP A 271 4.69 17.52 -18.58
C ASP A 271 5.81 16.44 -18.65
N LYS A 272 6.40 16.10 -17.49
CA LYS A 272 7.45 15.08 -17.36
C LYS A 272 6.88 13.71 -17.05
N GLN A 273 5.90 13.64 -16.15
CA GLN A 273 5.20 12.43 -15.74
C GLN A 273 3.70 12.62 -15.96
N PRO A 274 3.22 12.44 -17.20
CA PRO A 274 1.81 12.61 -17.53
C PRO A 274 0.92 11.61 -16.79
N TRP A 275 1.38 10.39 -16.53
CA TRP A 275 0.56 9.39 -15.85
C TRP A 275 0.73 9.48 -14.33
N ILE A 276 -0.38 9.52 -13.60
CA ILE A 276 -0.38 9.23 -12.15
C ILE A 276 -1.11 7.91 -11.91
N VAL A 277 -0.39 6.95 -11.33
CA VAL A 277 -0.92 5.63 -10.97
C VAL A 277 -0.79 5.43 -9.47
N ALA A 278 -1.92 5.22 -8.78
CA ALA A 278 -1.96 4.99 -7.34
C ALA A 278 -2.22 3.51 -7.02
N MET A 279 -1.52 2.99 -6.03
CA MET A 279 -1.59 1.61 -5.58
C MET A 279 -1.80 1.54 -4.08
N GLY A 280 -2.77 0.75 -3.64
CA GLY A 280 -3.07 0.50 -2.23
C GLY A 280 -3.95 -0.73 -2.11
N HIS A 281 -3.91 -1.41 -0.95
CA HIS A 281 -4.40 -2.78 -0.85
C HIS A 281 -5.94 -2.91 -0.91
N ARG A 282 -6.67 -2.38 0.09
CA ARG A 282 -8.14 -2.51 0.17
C ARG A 282 -8.87 -1.65 -0.88
N PRO A 283 -9.80 -2.19 -1.70
CA PRO A 283 -10.43 -1.47 -2.79
C PRO A 283 -11.45 -0.42 -2.33
N MET A 284 -11.59 0.67 -3.12
CA MET A 284 -12.67 1.65 -2.89
C MET A 284 -14.05 1.14 -3.36
N TYR A 285 -14.03 0.19 -4.30
CA TYR A 285 -15.20 -0.37 -4.99
C TYR A 285 -14.92 -1.84 -5.31
N CYS A 286 -15.87 -2.71 -5.00
CA CYS A 286 -15.85 -4.12 -5.38
C CYS A 286 -17.27 -4.67 -5.44
N SER A 287 -17.47 -5.74 -6.21
CA SER A 287 -18.76 -6.40 -6.37
C SER A 287 -18.84 -7.75 -5.66
N ASN A 288 -17.92 -8.05 -4.74
CA ASN A 288 -17.80 -9.32 -4.05
C ASN A 288 -18.95 -9.57 -3.04
N LYS A 289 -19.12 -10.82 -2.57
CA LYS A 289 -20.28 -11.29 -1.77
C LYS A 289 -19.89 -11.81 -0.38
N ASP A 290 -18.85 -11.25 0.19
CA ASP A 290 -18.26 -11.47 1.52
C ASP A 290 -18.87 -10.57 2.61
N ALA A 291 -19.43 -9.42 2.23
CA ALA A 291 -20.00 -8.42 3.14
C ALA A 291 -18.97 -7.76 4.08
N ASP A 292 -17.68 -7.92 3.80
CA ASP A 292 -16.61 -7.12 4.36
C ASP A 292 -16.23 -5.98 3.41
N ASP A 293 -15.34 -5.12 3.90
CA ASP A 293 -14.74 -4.02 3.14
C ASP A 293 -15.71 -3.33 2.19
N CYS A 294 -15.39 -3.11 0.91
CA CYS A 294 -16.16 -2.29 -0.01
C CYS A 294 -17.64 -2.68 -0.19
N THR A 295 -18.08 -3.84 0.33
CA THR A 295 -19.50 -4.24 0.39
C THR A 295 -20.10 -4.20 1.81
N GLY A 296 -19.27 -4.08 2.84
CA GLY A 296 -19.63 -4.06 4.26
C GLY A 296 -20.30 -2.76 4.75
N ARG A 297 -21.36 -2.89 5.56
CA ARG A 297 -22.15 -1.75 6.05
C ARG A 297 -21.46 -0.87 7.11
N ILE A 298 -20.41 -1.36 7.76
CA ILE A 298 -19.77 -0.70 8.92
C ILE A 298 -18.38 -0.16 8.56
N PHE A 299 -17.55 -0.99 7.93
CA PHE A 299 -16.17 -0.66 7.54
C PHE A 299 -16.03 -0.22 6.08
N GLY A 300 -17.07 -0.45 5.28
CA GLY A 300 -16.92 -0.61 3.84
C GLY A 300 -16.74 0.58 2.94
N TYR A 301 -16.41 1.72 3.53
CA TYR A 301 -16.34 2.96 2.78
C TYR A 301 -15.22 3.85 3.27
N TRP A 302 -14.35 3.38 4.16
CA TRP A 302 -13.34 4.24 4.79
C TRP A 302 -12.28 4.70 3.79
N VAL A 303 -11.75 3.78 2.99
CA VAL A 303 -10.78 4.12 1.93
C VAL A 303 -11.42 5.04 0.89
N LYS A 304 -12.63 4.69 0.42
CA LYS A 304 -13.38 5.48 -0.56
C LYS A 304 -13.68 6.90 -0.05
N HIS A 305 -14.31 7.03 1.11
CA HIS A 305 -14.60 8.33 1.72
C HIS A 305 -13.35 9.12 2.08
N GLY A 306 -12.24 8.42 2.36
CA GLY A 306 -10.96 9.03 2.67
C GLY A 306 -10.24 9.61 1.46
N LEU A 307 -10.30 8.95 0.30
CA LEU A 307 -9.37 9.20 -0.81
C LEU A 307 -10.02 9.47 -2.17
N GLU A 308 -11.26 9.04 -2.41
CA GLU A 308 -11.87 9.16 -3.75
C GLU A 308 -11.91 10.61 -4.24
N ASP A 309 -12.38 11.54 -3.41
CA ASP A 309 -12.44 12.97 -3.74
C ASP A 309 -11.05 13.56 -4.01
N LEU A 310 -10.04 13.14 -3.25
CA LEU A 310 -8.66 13.59 -3.42
C LEU A 310 -8.10 13.11 -4.76
N PHE A 311 -8.21 11.81 -5.05
CA PHE A 311 -7.70 11.21 -6.28
C PHE A 311 -8.45 11.70 -7.51
N GLN A 312 -9.77 11.83 -7.42
CA GLN A 312 -10.58 12.40 -8.50
C GLN A 312 -10.17 13.84 -8.77
N GLY A 313 -10.13 14.67 -7.72
CA GLY A 313 -9.84 16.09 -7.84
C GLY A 313 -8.44 16.39 -8.36
N GLN A 314 -7.44 15.64 -7.88
CA GLN A 314 -6.05 15.77 -8.31
C GLN A 314 -5.73 15.07 -9.64
N GLY A 315 -6.71 14.44 -10.28
CA GLY A 315 -6.49 13.86 -11.60
C GLY A 315 -5.58 12.63 -11.59
N VAL A 316 -5.75 11.74 -10.61
CA VAL A 316 -5.17 10.39 -10.70
C VAL A 316 -5.80 9.67 -11.89
N ASP A 317 -5.00 9.02 -12.72
CA ASP A 317 -5.50 8.37 -13.95
C ASP A 317 -6.00 6.96 -13.68
N PHE A 318 -5.21 6.21 -12.90
CA PHE A 318 -5.44 4.79 -12.68
C PHE A 318 -5.15 4.40 -11.24
N VAL A 319 -6.08 3.70 -10.62
CA VAL A 319 -5.98 3.18 -9.25
C VAL A 319 -5.99 1.65 -9.33
N ILE A 320 -4.93 1.01 -8.82
CA ILE A 320 -4.79 -0.43 -8.78
C ILE A 320 -4.81 -0.89 -7.32
N GLN A 321 -5.74 -1.78 -7.01
CA GLN A 321 -5.98 -2.28 -5.65
C GLN A 321 -6.04 -3.82 -5.67
N ALA A 322 -6.17 -4.43 -4.50
CA ALA A 322 -6.13 -5.87 -4.32
C ALA A 322 -7.12 -6.29 -3.20
N HIS A 323 -6.72 -7.12 -2.22
CA HIS A 323 -7.51 -7.56 -1.05
C HIS A 323 -8.66 -8.50 -1.39
N GLU A 324 -9.53 -8.08 -2.30
CA GLU A 324 -10.55 -8.96 -2.85
C GLU A 324 -9.85 -10.00 -3.72
N HIS A 325 -10.05 -11.28 -3.38
CA HIS A 325 -9.39 -12.43 -3.98
C HIS A 325 -9.91 -12.77 -5.37
N SER A 326 -9.95 -11.77 -6.24
CA SER A 326 -10.62 -11.76 -7.53
C SER A 326 -9.99 -10.72 -8.47
N TYR A 327 -10.48 -10.68 -9.70
CA TYR A 327 -10.17 -9.61 -10.64
C TYR A 327 -11.41 -8.83 -11.00
N GLU A 328 -11.35 -7.51 -10.93
CA GLU A 328 -12.44 -6.63 -11.34
C GLU A 328 -11.91 -5.31 -11.92
N ARG A 329 -12.43 -4.92 -13.08
CA ARG A 329 -12.20 -3.64 -13.74
C ARG A 329 -13.50 -2.84 -13.78
N LEU A 330 -13.41 -1.57 -13.41
CA LEU A 330 -14.56 -0.67 -13.39
C LEU A 330 -14.59 0.22 -14.64
N TRP A 331 -15.78 0.69 -14.99
CA TRP A 331 -15.91 1.85 -15.88
C TRP A 331 -15.40 3.10 -15.17
N PRO A 332 -14.90 4.14 -15.89
CA PRO A 332 -14.59 5.42 -15.27
C PRO A 332 -15.76 5.93 -14.46
N MET A 333 -15.56 6.07 -13.16
CA MET A 333 -16.63 6.37 -12.22
C MET A 333 -16.15 7.26 -11.09
N TYR A 334 -17.08 8.01 -10.53
CA TYR A 334 -16.86 8.86 -9.37
C TYR A 334 -18.16 8.97 -8.59
N ASN A 335 -18.09 8.82 -7.26
CA ASN A 335 -19.22 8.93 -6.36
C ASN A 335 -20.39 8.03 -6.79
N GLU A 336 -20.07 6.74 -7.00
CA GLU A 336 -20.99 5.67 -7.44
C GLU A 336 -21.66 5.89 -8.80
N LYS A 337 -21.21 6.88 -9.58
CA LYS A 337 -21.76 7.18 -10.90
C LYS A 337 -20.75 6.89 -11.98
N ILE A 338 -21.18 6.10 -12.95
CA ILE A 338 -20.45 5.89 -14.20
C ILE A 338 -20.43 7.22 -14.95
N ILE A 339 -19.24 7.75 -15.21
CA ILE A 339 -19.06 8.97 -15.99
C ILE A 339 -18.92 8.64 -17.48
N ALA A 340 -18.21 7.54 -17.80
CA ALA A 340 -18.05 7.07 -19.17
C ALA A 340 -18.06 5.53 -19.24
N LYS A 341 -18.50 4.97 -20.36
CA LYS A 341 -18.38 3.53 -20.69
C LYS A 341 -17.34 3.27 -21.78
N ASN A 342 -16.22 3.98 -21.66
CA ASN A 342 -15.04 3.84 -22.50
C ASN A 342 -13.83 4.34 -21.68
N TYR A 343 -12.64 4.11 -22.18
CA TYR A 343 -11.39 4.48 -21.50
C TYR A 343 -10.58 5.51 -22.30
N VAL A 344 -11.26 6.34 -23.09
CA VAL A 344 -10.67 7.42 -23.88
C VAL A 344 -11.05 8.75 -23.23
N ASP A 345 -10.03 9.52 -22.84
CA ASP A 345 -10.12 10.76 -22.07
C ASP A 345 -11.06 10.64 -20.85
N PRO A 346 -10.82 9.66 -19.95
CA PRO A 346 -11.71 9.44 -18.82
C PRO A 346 -11.70 10.65 -17.87
N GLU A 347 -12.87 11.28 -17.73
CA GLU A 347 -13.13 12.38 -16.78
C GLU A 347 -13.31 11.88 -15.33
N ALA A 348 -13.03 10.60 -15.07
CA ALA A 348 -13.08 10.00 -13.75
C ALA A 348 -12.02 8.91 -13.57
N LEU A 349 -11.80 8.51 -12.32
CA LEU A 349 -10.87 7.45 -11.95
C LEU A 349 -11.20 6.14 -12.67
N VAL A 350 -10.16 5.48 -13.19
CA VAL A 350 -10.23 4.07 -13.59
C VAL A 350 -9.72 3.23 -12.43
N HIS A 351 -10.47 2.20 -12.05
CA HIS A 351 -10.12 1.30 -10.96
C HIS A 351 -9.96 -0.14 -11.47
N VAL A 352 -8.94 -0.82 -10.98
CA VAL A 352 -8.78 -2.27 -11.10
C VAL A 352 -8.47 -2.86 -9.74
N THR A 353 -9.15 -3.95 -9.42
CA THR A 353 -8.81 -4.86 -8.32
C THR A 353 -8.14 -6.10 -8.91
N SER A 354 -6.93 -6.42 -8.46
CA SER A 354 -6.12 -7.56 -8.90
C SER A 354 -5.52 -8.30 -7.70
N GLY A 355 -6.37 -8.85 -6.84
CA GLY A 355 -6.00 -9.60 -5.64
C GLY A 355 -6.01 -11.12 -5.80
N ALA A 356 -5.79 -11.62 -7.02
CA ALA A 356 -5.97 -13.04 -7.33
C ALA A 356 -4.66 -13.79 -7.61
N ALA A 357 -3.51 -13.31 -7.11
CA ALA A 357 -2.21 -13.92 -7.42
C ALA A 357 -2.00 -15.29 -6.79
N GLY A 358 -2.74 -15.61 -5.73
CA GLY A 358 -2.73 -16.92 -5.09
C GLY A 358 -2.91 -16.77 -3.59
N CYS A 359 -4.09 -16.30 -3.20
CA CYS A 359 -4.40 -16.00 -1.82
C CYS A 359 -4.36 -17.26 -0.95
N GLY A 360 -3.90 -17.12 0.30
CA GLY A 360 -3.92 -18.21 1.29
C GLY A 360 -5.32 -18.55 1.80
N GLU A 361 -6.34 -17.83 1.33
CA GLU A 361 -7.73 -17.96 1.73
C GLU A 361 -8.61 -18.48 0.57
N ILE A 362 -9.93 -18.30 0.68
CA ILE A 362 -10.87 -18.72 -0.36
C ILE A 362 -11.02 -17.59 -1.37
N VAL A 363 -11.12 -17.95 -2.65
CA VAL A 363 -11.49 -17.01 -3.72
C VAL A 363 -12.86 -16.38 -3.42
N ASP A 364 -12.91 -15.06 -3.47
CA ASP A 364 -14.13 -14.31 -3.22
C ASP A 364 -15.08 -14.43 -4.41
N LYS A 365 -16.33 -14.74 -4.07
CA LYS A 365 -17.37 -14.96 -5.08
C LYS A 365 -17.97 -13.63 -5.48
N MET A 366 -18.17 -13.47 -6.78
CA MET A 366 -18.77 -12.26 -7.31
C MET A 366 -20.28 -12.15 -7.03
N GLY A 367 -20.69 -10.92 -6.77
CA GLY A 367 -22.05 -10.47 -6.57
C GLY A 367 -22.93 -10.48 -7.81
N GLU A 368 -24.15 -9.95 -7.70
CA GLU A 368 -24.83 -9.49 -8.92
C GLU A 368 -24.00 -8.34 -9.52
N PRO A 369 -23.88 -8.24 -10.86
CA PRO A 369 -23.08 -7.21 -11.47
C PRO A 369 -23.73 -5.86 -11.25
N ASP A 370 -23.03 -4.98 -10.54
CA ASP A 370 -23.40 -3.58 -10.52
C ASP A 370 -23.10 -2.94 -11.88
N PRO A 371 -23.86 -1.90 -12.30
CA PRO A 371 -23.69 -1.30 -13.62
C PRO A 371 -22.29 -0.73 -13.90
N TRP A 372 -21.54 -0.39 -12.84
CA TRP A 372 -20.21 0.19 -12.91
C TRP A 372 -19.09 -0.85 -13.08
N SER A 373 -19.38 -2.13 -12.87
CA SER A 373 -18.45 -3.23 -13.20
C SER A 373 -18.36 -3.42 -14.72
N ALA A 374 -17.18 -3.19 -15.28
CA ALA A 374 -16.94 -3.31 -16.73
C ALA A 374 -16.52 -4.73 -17.12
N PHE A 375 -15.67 -5.34 -16.29
CA PHE A 375 -15.26 -6.73 -16.39
C PHE A 375 -14.95 -7.26 -15.00
N ARG A 376 -15.23 -8.53 -14.74
CA ARG A 376 -14.89 -9.19 -13.48
C ARG A 376 -14.76 -10.70 -13.63
N ALA A 377 -13.96 -11.30 -12.77
CA ALA A 377 -13.74 -12.73 -12.70
C ALA A 377 -13.42 -13.11 -11.25
N ASP A 378 -14.16 -14.08 -10.71
CA ASP A 378 -13.89 -14.70 -9.41
C ASP A 378 -12.85 -15.83 -9.58
N THR A 379 -13.26 -17.09 -9.43
CA THR A 379 -12.49 -18.32 -9.63
C THR A 379 -11.69 -18.38 -10.93
N LYS A 380 -12.15 -17.76 -12.01
CA LYS A 380 -11.39 -17.69 -13.27
C LYS A 380 -10.14 -16.81 -13.20
N SER A 381 -10.10 -15.89 -12.24
CA SER A 381 -8.93 -15.04 -11.99
C SER A 381 -7.94 -15.66 -11.01
N PHE A 382 -8.30 -16.76 -10.33
CA PHE A 382 -7.40 -17.37 -9.36
C PHE A 382 -6.09 -17.80 -10.02
N HIS A 383 -4.98 -17.42 -9.40
CA HIS A 383 -3.64 -17.43 -10.01
C HIS A 383 -3.60 -16.58 -11.26
N SER A 384 -3.80 -15.27 -11.11
CA SER A 384 -3.55 -14.29 -12.18
C SER A 384 -2.80 -13.08 -11.65
N PHE A 385 -2.13 -12.38 -12.56
CA PHE A 385 -1.41 -11.15 -12.25
C PHE A 385 -1.57 -10.15 -13.39
N GLY A 386 -1.36 -8.88 -13.07
CA GLY A 386 -1.42 -7.76 -13.99
C GLY A 386 -0.08 -7.47 -14.66
N LYS A 387 -0.15 -7.02 -15.90
CA LYS A 387 0.93 -6.41 -16.67
C LYS A 387 0.52 -4.98 -17.02
N LEU A 388 1.21 -4.01 -16.44
CA LEU A 388 1.01 -2.59 -16.73
C LEU A 388 2.06 -2.14 -17.75
N ILE A 389 1.61 -1.61 -18.88
CA ILE A 389 2.47 -1.20 -19.99
C ILE A 389 2.19 0.26 -20.33
N VAL A 390 3.21 1.10 -20.24
CA VAL A 390 3.10 2.54 -20.50
C VAL A 390 3.88 2.83 -21.78
N TYR A 391 3.17 3.12 -22.87
CA TYR A 391 3.77 3.26 -24.19
C TYR A 391 4.29 4.66 -24.45
N ASN A 392 3.51 5.67 -24.05
CA ASN A 392 3.83 7.08 -24.25
C ASN A 392 2.99 7.94 -23.28
N ASN A 393 2.98 9.25 -23.51
CA ASN A 393 2.26 10.21 -22.67
C ASN A 393 0.73 10.13 -22.77
N THR A 394 0.17 9.31 -23.66
CA THR A 394 -1.28 9.23 -23.87
C THR A 394 -1.83 7.81 -23.86
N HIS A 395 -1.01 6.78 -24.06
CA HIS A 395 -1.45 5.39 -24.10
C HIS A 395 -0.80 4.53 -23.01
N LEU A 396 -1.67 3.96 -22.17
CA LEU A 396 -1.36 2.98 -21.14
C LEU A 396 -2.24 1.75 -21.38
N GLN A 397 -1.69 0.56 -21.17
CA GLN A 397 -2.39 -0.71 -21.31
C GLN A 397 -2.25 -1.51 -20.02
N PHE A 398 -3.32 -2.17 -19.61
CA PHE A 398 -3.29 -3.14 -18.53
C PHE A 398 -3.85 -4.48 -19.02
N ILE A 399 -3.11 -5.55 -18.75
CA ILE A 399 -3.47 -6.91 -19.13
C ILE A 399 -3.47 -7.76 -17.86
N GLN A 400 -4.60 -8.39 -17.55
CA GLN A 400 -4.66 -9.42 -16.52
C GLN A 400 -4.42 -10.78 -17.18
N GLU A 401 -3.46 -11.55 -16.70
CA GLU A 401 -3.09 -12.83 -17.28
C GLU A 401 -3.18 -13.96 -16.26
N THR A 402 -3.85 -15.06 -16.62
CA THR A 402 -3.89 -16.27 -15.80
C THR A 402 -2.57 -17.03 -15.89
N VAL A 403 -2.18 -17.66 -14.79
CA VAL A 403 -0.99 -18.49 -14.66
C VAL A 403 -1.17 -19.81 -15.43
N LYS A 404 -2.35 -20.44 -15.31
CA LYS A 404 -2.71 -21.69 -16.00
C LYS A 404 -4.17 -21.69 -16.48
N PRO A 405 -4.43 -21.73 -17.81
CA PRO A 405 -3.46 -21.57 -18.90
C PRO A 405 -2.84 -20.16 -18.90
N ARG A 406 -1.72 -19.96 -19.61
CA ARG A 406 -1.13 -18.64 -19.85
C ARG A 406 -2.02 -17.87 -20.84
N ALA A 407 -3.05 -17.20 -20.34
CA ALA A 407 -4.10 -16.59 -21.15
C ALA A 407 -4.47 -15.20 -20.63
N GLU A 408 -4.73 -14.28 -21.56
CA GLU A 408 -5.28 -12.97 -21.23
C GLU A 408 -6.71 -13.14 -20.70
N LEU A 409 -6.91 -12.82 -19.43
CA LEU A 409 -8.21 -12.80 -18.79
C LEU A 409 -8.97 -11.53 -19.17
N ASP A 410 -8.26 -10.40 -19.18
CA ASP A 410 -8.76 -9.11 -19.60
C ASP A 410 -7.61 -8.25 -20.15
N ASN A 411 -7.93 -7.35 -21.07
CA ASN A 411 -6.96 -6.51 -21.76
C ASN A 411 -7.65 -5.21 -22.20
N PHE A 412 -7.18 -4.07 -21.70
CA PHE A 412 -7.76 -2.78 -22.03
C PHE A 412 -6.71 -1.67 -22.08
N TRP A 413 -7.05 -0.64 -22.84
CA TRP A 413 -6.25 0.57 -22.97
C TRP A 413 -6.91 1.70 -22.21
N ILE A 414 -6.10 2.51 -21.53
CA ILE A 414 -6.47 3.86 -21.10
C ILE A 414 -5.77 4.82 -22.05
N VAL A 415 -6.56 5.63 -22.75
CA VAL A 415 -6.08 6.69 -23.62
C VAL A 415 -6.41 8.02 -22.97
N GLN A 416 -5.42 8.81 -22.59
CA GLN A 416 -5.61 10.10 -21.92
C GLN A 416 -4.77 11.17 -22.62
N HIS A 417 -5.42 12.11 -23.30
CA HIS A 417 -4.77 13.24 -23.95
C HIS A 417 -4.62 14.44 -23.03
N ASN A 418 -5.51 14.58 -22.04
CA ASN A 418 -5.57 15.74 -21.15
C ASN A 418 -5.35 15.29 -19.71
N HIS A 419 -4.10 15.35 -19.27
CA HIS A 419 -3.70 15.03 -17.91
C HIS A 419 -3.84 16.24 -16.98
N GLY A 420 -4.10 15.98 -15.70
CA GLY A 420 -4.08 16.99 -14.65
C GLY A 420 -5.35 16.99 -13.78
N PRO A 421 -5.44 17.96 -12.85
CA PRO A 421 -6.56 18.06 -11.92
C PRO A 421 -7.92 18.16 -12.62
N ARG A 422 -8.92 17.45 -12.11
CA ARG A 422 -10.29 17.47 -12.65
C ARG A 422 -11.19 18.48 -11.94
N PHE A 423 -10.76 19.00 -10.80
CA PHE A 423 -11.44 20.10 -10.11
C PHE A 423 -10.57 21.36 -10.17
N ASP A 424 -11.19 22.48 -10.55
CA ASP A 424 -10.51 23.78 -10.61
C ASP A 424 -10.09 24.25 -9.20
N ASN A 425 -8.89 24.83 -9.09
CA ASN A 425 -8.39 25.50 -7.88
C ASN A 425 -8.53 24.67 -6.59
N VAL A 426 -7.81 23.56 -6.49
CA VAL A 426 -7.47 22.97 -5.18
C VAL A 426 -6.37 23.82 -4.52
N ASP A 427 -6.66 25.11 -4.31
CA ASP A 427 -5.81 26.02 -3.55
C ASP A 427 -6.08 25.84 -2.05
N CYS A 428 -5.27 25.01 -1.41
CA CYS A 428 -5.32 24.81 0.04
C CYS A 428 -4.57 25.91 0.82
N GLN A 429 -3.94 26.90 0.15
CA GLN A 429 -3.19 27.98 0.83
C GLN A 429 -4.11 29.02 1.48
N ASN A 430 -5.30 29.24 0.92
CA ASN A 430 -6.19 30.31 1.37
C ASN A 430 -6.96 30.02 2.67
N LYS A 431 -6.66 28.93 3.39
CA LYS A 431 -7.34 28.50 4.64
C LYS A 431 -8.88 28.48 4.53
N SER A 432 -9.41 28.54 3.31
CA SER A 432 -10.84 28.55 3.07
C SER A 432 -11.29 27.11 3.23
N HIS A 433 -11.82 26.85 4.41
CA HIS A 433 -12.51 25.66 4.88
C HIS A 433 -13.69 25.17 4.01
N ALA A 434 -13.83 25.69 2.78
CA ALA A 434 -14.91 25.41 1.86
C ALA A 434 -14.66 24.16 1.00
N ASN A 435 -13.40 23.83 0.68
CA ASN A 435 -13.07 22.64 -0.10
C ASN A 435 -12.84 21.42 0.83
N SER A 436 -13.66 20.38 0.69
CA SER A 436 -13.54 19.14 1.47
C SER A 436 -12.21 18.41 1.23
N ILE A 437 -11.56 18.65 0.10
CA ILE A 437 -10.28 18.03 -0.31
C ILE A 437 -9.07 18.62 0.44
N CYS A 438 -9.20 19.81 1.04
CA CYS A 438 -8.10 20.43 1.80
C CYS A 438 -8.13 20.06 3.29
N ARG A 439 -8.90 19.04 3.68
CA ARG A 439 -9.10 18.65 5.08
C ARG A 439 -8.88 17.17 5.21
N CYS A 440 -8.11 16.78 6.24
CA CYS A 440 -8.04 15.39 6.65
C CYS A 440 -9.47 14.83 6.80
N PRO A 441 -9.77 13.66 6.21
CA PRO A 441 -11.09 13.05 6.32
C PRO A 441 -11.41 12.82 7.80
N PHE A 442 -12.64 13.15 8.20
CA PHE A 442 -13.07 12.86 9.56
C PHE A 442 -13.01 11.34 9.76
N PRO A 443 -12.43 10.86 10.86
CA PRO A 443 -12.47 9.46 11.16
C PRO A 443 -13.94 9.08 11.34
N PHE A 444 -14.34 7.96 10.74
CA PHE A 444 -15.50 7.23 11.19
C PHE A 444 -15.15 6.57 12.53
N HIS A 445 -14.82 7.35 13.56
CA HIS A 445 -14.85 6.83 14.91
C HIS A 445 -16.28 6.40 15.16
N TYR A 446 -16.42 5.14 15.55
CA TYR A 446 -17.62 4.65 16.19
C TYR A 446 -18.13 5.72 17.16
N VAL A 447 -19.29 6.29 16.85
CA VAL A 447 -20.21 6.51 17.96
C VAL A 447 -20.53 5.09 18.41
N THR A 448 -19.74 4.58 19.37
CA THR A 448 -20.18 3.49 20.22
C THR A 448 -21.41 4.04 20.89
N VAL A 449 -22.57 3.84 20.25
CA VAL A 449 -23.84 3.91 20.94
C VAL A 449 -23.78 2.70 21.84
N ALA A 450 -23.16 2.87 23.01
CA ALA A 450 -23.40 2.02 24.14
C ALA A 450 -24.92 2.04 24.32
N VAL A 451 -25.59 1.00 23.85
CA VAL A 451 -26.98 0.70 24.17
C VAL A 451 -26.98 0.22 25.63
N ALA A 452 -26.54 1.09 26.53
CA ALA A 452 -26.80 0.99 27.94
C ALA A 452 -28.12 1.74 28.16
N SER A 453 -29.21 0.98 28.20
CA SER A 453 -30.50 1.37 28.79
C SER A 453 -31.09 2.72 28.34
N GLY A 454 -31.92 2.71 27.29
CA GLY A 454 -33.15 3.51 27.14
C GLY A 454 -33.11 5.05 27.14
N ILE A 455 -32.03 5.71 27.58
CA ILE A 455 -31.97 7.17 27.78
C ILE A 455 -31.06 7.85 26.74
N THR A 456 -30.13 7.11 26.13
CA THR A 456 -29.08 7.68 25.24
C THR A 456 -29.57 7.99 23.82
N LEU A 457 -30.68 7.41 23.35
CA LEU A 457 -31.20 7.62 21.99
C LEU A 457 -31.66 9.07 21.76
N VAL A 458 -32.08 9.76 22.82
CA VAL A 458 -32.58 11.16 22.73
C VAL A 458 -31.42 12.15 22.54
N LEU A 459 -30.26 11.91 23.14
CA LEU A 459 -29.09 12.79 23.02
C LEU A 459 -28.48 12.76 21.61
N VAL A 460 -28.45 11.59 20.97
CA VAL A 460 -27.95 11.43 19.60
C VAL A 460 -28.86 12.16 18.60
N ILE A 461 -30.18 12.07 18.77
CA ILE A 461 -31.16 12.78 17.92
C ILE A 461 -31.06 14.30 18.14
N VAL A 462 -30.83 14.76 19.38
CA VAL A 462 -30.68 16.19 19.68
C VAL A 462 -29.37 16.74 19.11
N MET A 463 -28.25 16.02 19.22
CA MET A 463 -26.98 16.44 18.63
C MET A 463 -27.01 16.41 17.10
N ALA A 464 -27.63 15.40 16.50
CA ALA A 464 -27.86 15.35 15.05
C ALA A 464 -28.78 16.48 14.56
N CYS A 465 -29.84 16.81 15.32
CA CYS A 465 -30.71 17.95 15.02
C CYS A 465 -30.00 19.30 15.18
N ILE A 466 -29.15 19.48 16.20
CA ILE A 466 -28.35 20.70 16.40
C ILE A 466 -27.32 20.86 15.27
N TRP A 467 -26.69 19.76 14.83
CA TRP A 467 -25.75 19.74 13.73
C TRP A 467 -26.42 20.02 12.38
N CYS A 468 -27.60 19.44 12.14
CA CYS A 468 -28.42 19.71 10.96
C CYS A 468 -28.92 21.17 10.93
N CYS A 469 -29.29 21.74 12.07
CA CYS A 469 -29.68 23.16 12.20
C CYS A 469 -28.51 24.14 11.99
N ARG A 470 -27.27 23.77 12.34
CA ARG A 470 -26.10 24.62 12.10
C ARG A 470 -25.65 24.65 10.63
N ARG A 471 -25.96 23.60 9.85
CA ARG A 471 -25.64 23.52 8.41
C ARG A 471 -26.67 24.19 7.50
N CYS A 472 -27.92 24.32 7.95
CA CYS A 472 -28.98 25.03 7.22
C CYS A 472 -29.21 26.42 7.82
N GLY A 473 -28.59 27.45 7.24
CA GLY A 473 -28.63 28.85 7.74
C GLY A 473 -30.00 29.55 7.74
N LEU A 474 -31.13 28.84 7.66
CA LEU A 474 -32.48 29.40 7.60
C LEU A 474 -33.51 28.50 8.31
N CYS A 475 -33.44 28.38 9.63
CA CYS A 475 -34.53 27.81 10.43
C CYS A 475 -34.77 28.64 11.71
N HIS A 476 -36.02 29.05 11.94
CA HIS A 476 -36.44 29.70 13.19
C HIS A 476 -37.01 28.63 14.13
N CYS A 477 -36.36 28.42 15.28
CA CYS A 477 -36.71 27.35 16.22
C CYS A 477 -37.19 27.98 17.54
N SER A 478 -38.38 27.58 18.00
CA SER A 478 -38.95 27.96 19.30
C SER A 478 -38.87 26.77 20.26
N ARG A 479 -38.94 27.01 21.57
CA ARG A 479 -38.75 26.02 22.65
C ARG A 479 -39.62 24.75 22.54
N THR A 480 -40.61 24.72 21.66
CA THR A 480 -41.52 23.57 21.49
C THR A 480 -41.74 23.11 20.05
N THR A 481 -41.11 23.72 19.04
CA THR A 481 -41.23 23.30 17.62
C THR A 481 -40.04 23.73 16.76
N CYS A 482 -39.57 22.83 15.89
CA CYS A 482 -38.70 23.15 14.75
C CYS A 482 -39.40 22.67 13.46
N SER A 483 -39.58 23.54 12.47
CA SER A 483 -40.10 23.17 11.16
C SER A 483 -39.07 23.50 10.08
N CYS A 484 -38.54 22.48 9.40
CA CYS A 484 -37.86 22.67 8.12
C CYS A 484 -38.89 23.06 7.06
N CYS A 485 -38.67 24.15 6.33
CA CYS A 485 -39.51 24.48 5.19
C CYS A 485 -39.32 23.43 4.07
N ARG A 486 -40.26 22.51 3.93
CA ARG A 486 -40.65 21.95 2.63
C ARG A 486 -42.17 22.05 2.49
N LYS A 487 -42.62 22.61 1.36
CA LYS A 487 -44.03 22.74 0.98
C LYS A 487 -44.74 21.38 1.03
N GLN A 488 -45.95 21.39 1.61
CA GLN A 488 -47.07 20.41 1.51
C GLN A 488 -46.77 18.96 2.00
N SER A 489 -47.60 18.25 2.77
CA SER A 489 -49.00 18.41 3.22
C SER A 489 -49.32 17.35 4.31
N VAL A 490 -50.08 17.76 5.35
CA VAL A 490 -51.25 17.04 5.94
C VAL A 490 -51.09 15.93 7.04
N TRP A 491 -51.74 16.19 8.20
CA TRP A 491 -52.24 15.31 9.33
C TRP A 491 -51.19 14.55 10.19
N THR A 492 -51.23 14.38 11.54
CA THR A 492 -52.15 14.66 12.66
C THR A 492 -51.34 14.71 13.99
N LYS A 493 -51.88 15.44 14.98
CA LYS A 493 -51.44 15.65 16.37
C LYS A 493 -51.15 14.37 17.18
N MET A 494 -50.12 14.43 18.05
CA MET A 494 -50.18 13.82 19.38
C MET A 494 -49.35 14.64 20.39
N ARG A 495 -49.97 15.00 21.53
CA ARG A 495 -49.39 15.76 22.65
C ARG A 495 -48.88 14.76 23.70
N MET A 496 -47.66 14.91 24.19
CA MET A 496 -47.25 14.36 25.48
C MET A 496 -46.53 15.43 26.31
N LYS A 497 -46.98 15.58 27.56
CA LYS A 497 -46.38 16.41 28.62
C LYS A 497 -45.31 15.59 29.34
N PHE A 498 -44.16 16.19 29.65
CA PHE A 498 -43.32 15.74 30.76
C PHE A 498 -42.74 16.94 31.53
N GLU A 499 -42.71 16.78 32.84
CA GLU A 499 -42.31 17.75 33.86
C GLU A 499 -40.79 17.86 34.02
N LYS A 500 -40.36 19.01 34.56
CA LYS A 500 -38.98 19.37 34.87
C LYS A 500 -38.47 18.66 36.14
N SER A 501 -37.24 18.20 36.09
CA SER A 501 -36.36 18.06 37.27
C SER A 501 -34.91 18.37 36.86
N SER A 502 -34.10 18.80 37.83
CA SER A 502 -32.94 19.68 37.71
C SER A 502 -31.59 19.05 38.11
N ARG A 503 -30.50 19.65 37.58
CA ARG A 503 -29.06 19.54 37.98
C ARG A 503 -28.38 18.24 37.50
N ASP A 504 -27.13 18.23 37.02
CA ASP A 504 -25.94 19.00 37.40
C ASP A 504 -24.98 19.28 36.21
N LYS A 505 -24.06 20.24 36.40
CA LYS A 505 -23.06 20.70 35.43
C LYS A 505 -21.76 19.88 35.52
N SER A 506 -21.22 19.47 34.37
CA SER A 506 -19.77 19.32 34.18
C SER A 506 -19.40 19.82 32.77
N TYR A 507 -18.44 20.74 32.74
CA TYR A 507 -17.87 21.34 31.53
C TYR A 507 -16.83 20.36 30.95
N VAL A 508 -16.88 20.13 29.64
CA VAL A 508 -15.76 19.58 28.87
C VAL A 508 -15.39 20.65 27.84
N HIS A 509 -14.14 21.11 27.89
CA HIS A 509 -13.57 22.06 26.94
C HIS A 509 -13.38 21.38 25.56
N PRO A 510 -13.69 22.04 24.43
CA PRO A 510 -13.22 21.59 23.13
C PRO A 510 -11.70 21.79 23.05
N ILE A 511 -10.99 20.74 22.63
CA ILE A 511 -9.57 20.80 22.30
C ILE A 511 -9.46 21.39 20.89
N ASP A 512 -8.66 22.43 20.76
CA ASP A 512 -8.39 23.19 19.55
C ASP A 512 -7.22 22.54 18.80
N CYS A 513 -7.36 22.26 17.51
CA CYS A 513 -6.34 21.62 16.67
C CYS A 513 -5.38 22.63 16.02
N ASP A 514 -5.35 23.88 16.49
CA ASP A 514 -4.59 24.99 15.90
C ASP A 514 -3.10 25.06 16.30
N THR A 515 -2.51 24.01 16.89
CA THR A 515 -1.08 24.00 17.24
C THR A 515 -0.30 22.88 16.56
N TYR A 516 -0.20 22.95 15.23
CA TYR A 516 0.99 22.46 14.53
C TYR A 516 1.61 23.64 13.80
N ASN A 517 2.56 24.29 14.48
CA ASN A 517 3.47 25.21 13.82
C ASN A 517 4.32 24.40 12.84
N LEU A 518 4.28 24.81 11.57
CA LEU A 518 5.28 24.54 10.56
C LEU A 518 6.65 24.84 11.19
N LEU A 519 7.47 23.82 11.40
CA LEU A 519 8.88 24.03 11.69
C LEU A 519 9.54 24.40 10.38
N ASP A 520 10.08 25.61 10.37
CA ASP A 520 10.91 26.16 9.31
C ASP A 520 12.07 25.21 9.00
N ASN A 521 12.22 24.90 7.71
CA ASN A 521 13.43 24.34 7.13
C ASN A 521 14.50 25.44 7.10
N GLU A 522 15.41 25.46 8.07
CA GLU A 522 16.75 25.99 7.87
C GLU A 522 17.77 25.01 8.51
N ASP A 523 18.93 24.92 7.86
CA ASP A 523 20.12 24.11 8.19
C ASP A 523 20.19 22.66 7.64
N VAL A 524 20.38 22.59 6.32
CA VAL A 524 21.21 21.54 5.69
C VAL A 524 22.44 22.24 5.09
N GLU A 525 23.58 22.14 5.77
CA GLU A 525 24.89 22.44 5.18
C GLU A 525 25.42 21.24 4.37
N ILE A 526 26.12 21.61 3.30
CA ILE A 526 26.65 20.88 2.12
C ILE A 526 27.29 19.51 2.40
#